data_AF-A0A7N2M2G0-F1
#
_entry.id   AF-A0A7N2M2G0-F1
#
_cell.length_a   1.000
_cell.length_b   1.000
_cell.length_c   1.000
_cell.angle_alpha   90.00
_cell.angle_beta   90.00
_cell.angle_gamma   90.00
#
_symmetry.space_group_name_H-M   'P 1'
#
loop_
_entity.id
_entity.type
_entity.pdbx_description
1 polymer ?
#
loop_
_entity_poly.entity_id
_entity_poly.type
_entity_poly.pdbx_seq_one_letter_code
_entity_poly.pdbx_strand_id
1 'polypeptide(L)'
;MAPRGRGSAIVVSILLLGMLLHCGNVLAATYTVGDAGGWTFNVVGWPNGKTFRAGDVLVFNYNPAFHNVVGVGKNGYDTCTASSGQTFQSGSDQIKLVQGGNYFICGFPGHCAKNMKIAVNALKFCLAFTVISDAAKDIIRLIFGFHSYHAS
;
A
#
# COMPACT_ATOMS: atom_id res chain seq x y z
N MET A 1 23.37 9.68 48.46
CA MET A 1 23.64 9.24 47.06
C MET A 1 22.55 8.28 46.62
N ALA A 2 21.60 8.69 45.77
CA ALA A 2 20.69 7.76 45.11
C ALA A 2 21.39 7.15 43.87
N PRO A 3 21.36 5.83 43.65
CA PRO A 3 21.98 5.23 42.47
C PRO A 3 21.19 5.65 41.23
N ARG A 4 21.84 6.47 40.39
CA ARG A 4 21.33 6.95 39.10
C ARG A 4 21.02 5.77 38.17
N GLY A 5 19.73 5.55 37.89
CA GLY A 5 19.05 5.42 36.58
C GLY A 5 19.68 4.66 35.39
N ARG A 6 20.81 3.97 35.54
CA ARG A 6 21.54 3.34 34.43
C ARG A 6 20.82 2.13 33.84
N GLY A 7 20.13 1.34 34.66
CA GLY A 7 19.34 0.19 34.18
C GLY A 7 18.13 0.60 33.35
N SER A 8 17.48 1.72 33.70
CA SER A 8 16.28 2.19 33.01
C SER A 8 16.59 2.69 31.58
N ALA A 9 17.70 3.42 31.41
CA ALA A 9 18.11 3.89 30.09
C ALA A 9 18.43 2.74 29.12
N ILE A 10 19.09 1.68 29.60
CA ILE A 10 19.45 0.51 28.79
C ILE A 10 18.18 -0.25 28.36
N VAL A 11 17.22 -0.44 29.27
CA VAL A 11 15.94 -1.09 28.97
C VAL A 11 15.12 -0.29 27.97
N VAL A 12 15.08 1.04 28.12
CA VAL A 12 14.41 1.93 27.16
C VAL A 12 15.08 1.89 25.78
N SER A 13 16.42 1.89 25.72
CA SER A 13 17.15 1.76 24.46
C SER A 13 16.92 0.41 23.78
N ILE A 14 16.86 -0.71 24.52
CA ILE A 14 16.56 -2.04 23.97
C ILE A 14 15.13 -2.12 23.45
N LEU A 15 14.16 -1.53 24.15
CA LEU A 15 12.75 -1.48 23.72
C LEU A 15 12.58 -0.59 22.46
N LEU A 16 13.28 0.54 22.39
CA LEU A 16 13.30 1.41 21.20
C LEU A 16 13.96 0.71 20.00
N LEU A 17 15.09 0.03 20.21
CA LEU A 17 15.78 -0.74 19.17
C LEU A 17 14.94 -1.94 18.70
N GLY A 18 14.21 -2.57 19.63
CA GLY A 18 13.20 -3.58 19.34
C GLY A 18 12.09 -3.03 18.44
N MET A 19 11.50 -1.88 18.76
CA MET A 19 10.47 -1.23 17.92
C MET A 19 10.98 -0.84 16.53
N LEU A 20 12.23 -0.40 16.41
CA LEU A 20 12.89 -0.09 15.13
C LEU A 20 12.97 -1.32 14.19
N LEU A 21 13.07 -2.54 14.74
CA LEU A 21 13.16 -3.79 13.99
C LEU A 21 11.80 -4.29 13.45
N HIS A 22 10.68 -3.66 13.79
CA HIS A 22 9.34 -4.11 13.36
C HIS A 22 8.89 -3.54 12.00
N CYS A 23 9.63 -2.58 11.44
CA CYS A 23 9.38 -2.13 10.07
C CYS A 23 10.36 -2.80 9.11
N GLY A 24 9.95 -3.94 8.56
CA GLY A 24 10.63 -4.54 7.43
C GLY A 24 10.76 -3.56 6.26
N ASN A 25 11.78 -3.80 5.42
CA ASN A 25 12.22 -2.96 4.29
C ASN A 25 11.11 -2.17 3.59
N VAL A 26 11.30 -0.85 3.48
CA VAL A 26 10.35 0.14 2.90
C VAL A 26 10.43 0.18 1.37
N LEU A 27 10.67 -0.97 0.72
CA LEU A 27 10.72 -1.03 -0.74
C LEU A 27 9.30 -1.32 -1.26
N ALA A 28 8.83 -0.47 -2.18
CA ALA A 28 7.61 -0.75 -2.94
C ALA A 28 7.81 -2.06 -3.72
N ALA A 29 6.96 -3.05 -3.47
CA ALA A 29 6.99 -4.31 -4.17
C ALA A 29 6.22 -4.18 -5.50
N THR A 30 6.64 -4.97 -6.49
CA THR A 30 5.94 -5.07 -7.78
C THR A 30 5.33 -6.46 -7.91
N TYR A 31 4.04 -6.52 -8.24
CA TYR A 31 3.30 -7.75 -8.40
C TYR A 31 2.73 -7.85 -9.82
N THR A 32 3.04 -8.94 -10.52
CA THR A 32 2.41 -9.24 -11.80
C THR A 32 1.07 -9.92 -11.56
N VAL A 33 -0.02 -9.26 -11.93
CA VAL A 33 -1.39 -9.75 -11.73
C VAL A 33 -1.60 -11.02 -12.54
N GLY A 34 -2.07 -12.09 -11.88
CA GLY A 34 -2.26 -13.41 -12.49
C GLY A 34 -0.97 -14.22 -12.67
N ASP A 35 0.17 -13.73 -12.16
CA ASP A 35 1.49 -14.34 -12.29
C ASP A 35 1.79 -14.68 -13.78
N ALA A 36 2.13 -15.94 -14.11
CA ALA A 36 2.37 -16.35 -15.49
C ALA A 36 1.11 -16.34 -16.38
N GLY A 37 -0.09 -16.38 -15.79
CA GLY A 37 -1.37 -16.36 -16.52
C GLY A 37 -1.80 -14.96 -16.97
N GLY A 38 -1.24 -13.91 -16.37
CA GLY A 38 -1.54 -12.52 -16.71
C GLY A 38 -2.97 -12.08 -16.34
N TRP A 39 -3.36 -10.93 -16.89
CA TRP A 39 -4.69 -10.37 -16.68
C TRP A 39 -5.70 -11.04 -17.61
N THR A 40 -6.44 -12.02 -17.06
CA THR A 40 -7.37 -12.89 -17.79
C THR A 40 -8.58 -13.30 -16.94
N PHE A 41 -9.49 -14.10 -17.49
CA PHE A 41 -10.67 -14.62 -16.79
C PHE A 41 -10.30 -15.43 -15.54
N ASN A 42 -11.19 -15.45 -14.54
CA ASN A 42 -11.02 -16.17 -13.27
C ASN A 42 -9.81 -15.76 -12.42
N VAL A 43 -9.23 -14.57 -12.64
CA VAL A 43 -8.11 -14.03 -11.86
C VAL A 43 -8.52 -13.51 -10.47
N VAL A 44 -9.81 -13.46 -10.14
CA VAL A 44 -10.36 -12.90 -8.90
C VAL A 44 -9.72 -13.41 -7.60
N GLY A 45 -9.26 -14.66 -7.58
CA GLY A 45 -8.59 -15.26 -6.42
C GLY A 45 -7.09 -14.97 -6.31
N TRP A 46 -6.46 -14.40 -7.35
CA TRP A 46 -5.01 -14.15 -7.38
C TRP A 46 -4.48 -13.33 -6.20
N PRO A 47 -5.20 -12.32 -5.65
CA PRO A 47 -4.72 -11.58 -4.48
C PRO A 47 -4.60 -12.43 -3.19
N ASN A 48 -5.24 -13.60 -3.11
CA ASN A 48 -5.30 -14.38 -1.87
C ASN A 48 -3.91 -14.82 -1.38
N GLY A 49 -3.67 -14.66 -0.08
CA GLY A 49 -2.39 -15.01 0.55
C GLY A 49 -1.26 -14.00 0.33
N LYS A 50 -1.47 -12.93 -0.44
CA LYS A 50 -0.50 -11.85 -0.65
C LYS A 50 -0.75 -10.70 0.32
N THR A 51 0.31 -10.01 0.73
CA THR A 51 0.23 -8.81 1.57
C THR A 51 0.65 -7.60 0.77
N PHE A 52 -0.30 -6.70 0.51
CA PHE A 52 -0.07 -5.49 -0.26
C PHE A 52 0.11 -4.28 0.67
N ARG A 53 0.94 -3.33 0.24
CA ARG A 53 1.20 -2.06 0.93
C ARG A 53 0.91 -0.90 0.00
N ALA A 54 0.51 0.23 0.57
CA ALA A 54 0.39 1.47 -0.17
C ALA A 54 1.75 1.78 -0.83
N GLY A 55 1.76 2.11 -2.12
CA GLY A 55 2.99 2.35 -2.88
C GLY A 55 3.50 1.15 -3.68
N ASP A 56 3.08 -0.08 -3.37
CA ASP A 56 3.33 -1.25 -4.22
C ASP A 56 2.72 -1.04 -5.62
N VAL A 57 3.25 -1.72 -6.62
CA VAL A 57 2.84 -1.62 -8.03
C VAL A 57 2.22 -2.93 -8.48
N LEU A 58 1.05 -2.85 -9.12
CA LEU A 58 0.46 -3.96 -9.87
C LEU A 58 0.79 -3.81 -11.36
N VAL A 59 1.29 -4.88 -11.97
CA VAL A 59 1.56 -4.97 -13.41
C VAL A 59 0.49 -5.84 -14.06
N PHE A 60 -0.26 -5.25 -14.98
CA PHE A 60 -1.32 -5.92 -15.74
C PHE A 60 -0.85 -6.20 -17.16
N ASN A 61 -0.55 -7.46 -17.45
CA ASN A 61 -0.15 -7.89 -18.79
C ASN A 61 -1.31 -8.57 -19.51
N TYR A 62 -1.66 -8.09 -20.69
CA TYR A 62 -2.78 -8.59 -21.50
C TYR A 62 -2.67 -8.14 -22.96
N ASN A 63 -3.45 -8.74 -23.85
CA ASN A 63 -3.62 -8.23 -25.21
C ASN A 63 -4.63 -7.06 -25.21
N PRO A 64 -4.21 -5.82 -25.53
CA PRO A 64 -5.08 -4.65 -25.47
C PRO A 64 -6.17 -4.63 -26.54
N ALA A 65 -6.17 -5.54 -27.52
CA ALA A 65 -7.28 -5.71 -28.45
C ALA A 65 -8.50 -6.39 -27.80
N PHE A 66 -8.29 -7.16 -26.72
CA PHE A 66 -9.33 -7.98 -26.10
C PHE A 66 -9.65 -7.58 -24.66
N HIS A 67 -8.73 -6.91 -23.98
CA HIS A 67 -8.83 -6.61 -22.57
C HIS A 67 -8.39 -5.19 -22.26
N ASN A 68 -8.74 -4.73 -21.08
CA ASN A 68 -8.30 -3.47 -20.50
C ASN A 68 -8.34 -3.56 -18.98
N VAL A 69 -7.87 -2.51 -18.32
CA VAL A 69 -7.97 -2.36 -16.86
C VAL A 69 -8.75 -1.09 -16.57
N VAL A 70 -9.76 -1.19 -15.73
CA VAL A 70 -10.50 -0.03 -15.23
C VAL A 70 -10.38 -0.01 -13.70
N GLY A 71 -9.78 1.04 -13.16
CA GLY A 71 -9.78 1.29 -11.72
C GLY A 71 -11.14 1.80 -11.29
N VAL A 72 -11.79 1.13 -10.33
CA VAL A 72 -13.15 1.44 -9.87
C VAL A 72 -13.23 1.54 -8.35
N GLY A 73 -14.35 2.06 -7.85
CA GLY A 73 -14.70 1.92 -6.43
C GLY A 73 -15.32 0.55 -6.12
N LYS A 74 -15.53 0.26 -4.83
CA LYS A 74 -16.13 -1.01 -4.37
C LYS A 74 -17.46 -1.33 -5.07
N ASN A 75 -18.35 -0.35 -5.20
CA ASN A 75 -19.63 -0.55 -5.90
C ASN A 75 -19.43 -0.96 -7.36
N GLY A 76 -18.58 -0.24 -8.10
CA GLY A 76 -18.28 -0.57 -9.50
C GLY A 76 -17.62 -1.94 -9.67
N TYR A 77 -16.84 -2.38 -8.68
CA TYR A 77 -16.34 -3.75 -8.63
C TYR A 77 -17.47 -4.76 -8.44
N ASP A 78 -18.32 -4.58 -7.42
CA ASP A 78 -19.41 -5.49 -7.09
C ASP A 78 -20.43 -5.61 -8.23
N THR A 79 -20.76 -4.49 -8.88
CA THR A 79 -21.73 -4.42 -9.98
C THR A 79 -21.12 -4.55 -11.38
N CYS A 80 -19.80 -4.72 -11.48
CA CYS A 80 -19.08 -4.73 -12.77
C CYS A 80 -19.37 -3.51 -13.65
N THR A 81 -19.37 -2.32 -13.04
CA THR A 81 -19.68 -1.05 -13.72
C THR A 81 -18.44 -0.15 -13.81
N ALA A 82 -18.10 0.26 -15.03
CA ALA A 82 -16.89 1.04 -15.34
C ALA A 82 -17.12 2.58 -15.39
N SER A 83 -18.34 3.06 -15.08
CA SER A 83 -18.87 4.38 -15.46
C SER A 83 -18.12 5.63 -14.94
N SER A 84 -17.15 5.47 -14.04
CA SER A 84 -16.38 6.59 -13.48
C SER A 84 -14.89 6.27 -13.27
N GLY A 85 -14.43 5.14 -13.80
CA GLY A 85 -13.09 4.63 -13.54
C GLY A 85 -12.03 5.10 -14.53
N GLN A 86 -10.81 5.33 -14.05
CA GLN A 86 -9.66 5.51 -14.94
C GLN A 86 -9.44 4.22 -15.73
N THR A 87 -9.40 4.34 -17.05
CA THR A 87 -9.17 3.21 -17.96
C THR A 87 -7.74 3.21 -18.47
N PHE A 88 -7.14 2.02 -18.49
CA PHE A 88 -5.80 1.75 -18.98
C PHE A 88 -5.87 0.69 -20.09
N GLN A 89 -5.08 0.87 -21.15
CA GLN A 89 -5.20 0.13 -22.41
C GLN A 89 -3.83 -0.19 -23.05
N SER A 90 -2.72 -0.10 -22.33
CA SER A 90 -1.39 -0.31 -22.95
C SER A 90 -1.07 -1.79 -23.21
N GLY A 91 -1.74 -2.71 -22.51
CA GLY A 91 -1.39 -4.14 -22.49
C GLY A 91 -0.27 -4.52 -21.51
N SER A 92 0.38 -3.54 -20.87
CA SER A 92 1.35 -3.73 -19.78
C SER A 92 1.26 -2.59 -18.77
N ASP A 93 0.06 -2.36 -18.22
CA ASP A 93 -0.20 -1.21 -17.35
C ASP A 93 0.42 -1.43 -15.97
N GLN A 94 1.07 -0.40 -15.45
CA GLN A 94 1.64 -0.38 -14.11
C GLN A 94 0.87 0.60 -13.24
N ILE A 95 0.20 0.09 -12.20
CA ILE A 95 -0.68 0.88 -11.34
C ILE A 95 -0.18 0.80 -9.90
N LYS A 96 0.13 1.96 -9.32
CA LYS A 96 0.53 2.07 -7.92
C LYS A 96 -0.69 2.00 -7.00
N LEU A 97 -0.61 1.17 -5.97
CA LEU A 97 -1.65 1.00 -4.96
C LEU A 97 -1.71 2.19 -4.01
N VAL A 98 -2.91 2.66 -3.72
CA VAL A 98 -3.18 3.64 -2.66
C VAL A 98 -3.53 2.91 -1.36
N GLN A 99 -3.38 3.57 -0.21
CA GLN A 99 -3.79 2.98 1.06
C GLN A 99 -5.28 2.60 1.06
N GLY A 100 -5.61 1.41 1.56
CA GLY A 100 -6.97 0.90 1.63
C GLY A 100 -7.37 0.06 0.41
N GLY A 101 -8.66 0.09 0.06
CA GLY A 101 -9.22 -0.72 -1.01
C GLY A 101 -8.89 -0.19 -2.40
N ASN A 102 -8.32 -1.04 -3.23
CA ASN A 102 -8.05 -0.82 -4.65
C ASN A 102 -8.81 -1.89 -5.45
N TYR A 103 -9.61 -1.47 -6.43
CA TYR A 103 -10.47 -2.38 -7.18
C TYR A 103 -10.27 -2.19 -8.68
N PHE A 104 -10.10 -3.31 -9.39
CA PHE A 104 -9.84 -3.31 -10.81
C PHE A 104 -10.73 -4.32 -11.52
N ILE A 105 -11.25 -3.94 -12.69
CA ILE A 105 -12.09 -4.80 -13.54
C ILE A 105 -11.62 -4.71 -14.99
N CYS A 106 -11.97 -5.70 -15.80
CA CYS A 106 -11.99 -5.51 -17.25
C CYS A 106 -13.36 -4.94 -17.65
N GLY A 107 -13.34 -3.81 -18.37
CA GLY A 107 -14.54 -3.09 -18.81
C GLY A 107 -15.17 -3.64 -20.09
N PHE A 108 -14.55 -4.62 -20.76
CA PHE A 108 -15.14 -5.27 -21.93
C PHE A 108 -16.43 -6.02 -21.54
N PRO A 109 -17.49 -5.96 -22.36
CA PRO A 109 -18.79 -6.56 -22.04
C PRO A 109 -18.68 -8.02 -21.59
N GLY A 110 -19.22 -8.31 -20.40
CA GLY A 110 -19.25 -9.66 -19.82
C GLY A 110 -17.92 -10.15 -19.21
N HIS A 111 -16.81 -9.43 -19.36
CA HIS A 111 -15.50 -9.92 -18.88
C HIS A 111 -15.40 -9.88 -17.35
N CYS A 112 -15.79 -8.77 -16.73
CA CYS A 112 -15.83 -8.65 -15.28
C CYS A 112 -16.73 -9.73 -14.62
N ALA A 113 -17.89 -10.02 -15.22
CA ALA A 113 -18.81 -11.05 -14.73
C ALA A 113 -18.23 -12.48 -14.82
N LYS A 114 -17.27 -12.69 -15.74
CA LYS A 114 -16.46 -13.93 -15.84
C LYS A 114 -15.21 -13.88 -14.95
N ASN A 115 -15.31 -13.20 -13.80
CA ASN A 115 -14.27 -13.10 -12.79
C ASN A 115 -12.95 -12.45 -13.27
N MET A 116 -12.98 -11.61 -14.31
CA MET A 116 -11.85 -10.77 -14.74
C MET A 116 -11.85 -9.46 -13.96
N LYS A 117 -11.59 -9.58 -12.66
CA LYS A 117 -11.65 -8.51 -11.66
C LYS A 117 -10.76 -8.88 -10.48
N ILE A 118 -10.15 -7.90 -9.79
CA ILE A 118 -9.45 -8.13 -8.51
C ILE A 118 -9.76 -7.01 -7.51
N ALA A 119 -9.76 -7.37 -6.23
CA ALA A 119 -9.84 -6.44 -5.11
C ALA A 119 -8.60 -6.64 -4.23
N VAL A 120 -7.92 -5.53 -3.91
CA VAL A 120 -6.70 -5.52 -3.11
C VAL A 120 -6.86 -4.54 -1.97
N ASN A 121 -6.56 -4.97 -0.75
CA ASN A 121 -6.45 -4.07 0.41
C ASN A 121 -4.98 -3.80 0.70
N ALA A 122 -4.54 -2.57 0.46
CA ALA A 122 -3.17 -2.13 0.68
C ALA A 122 -3.02 -1.51 2.06
N LEU A 123 -2.17 -2.12 2.89
CA LEU A 123 -1.92 -1.64 4.25
C LEU A 123 -1.12 -0.33 4.22
N LYS A 124 -1.33 0.52 5.22
CA LYS A 124 -0.45 1.67 5.45
C LYS A 124 0.97 1.15 5.73
N PHE A 125 1.98 1.86 5.24
CA PHE A 125 3.35 1.60 5.67
C PHE A 125 3.41 1.59 7.20
N CYS A 126 4.21 0.65 7.72
CA CYS A 126 4.36 0.34 9.13
C CYS A 126 4.28 1.58 10.03
N LEU A 127 3.36 1.56 11.01
CA LEU A 127 3.15 2.66 11.96
C LEU A 127 4.45 3.07 12.69
N ALA A 128 5.38 2.12 12.90
CA ALA A 128 6.67 2.44 13.49
C ALA A 128 7.51 3.38 12.61
N PHE A 129 7.37 3.40 11.28
CA PHE A 129 8.03 4.40 10.42
C PHE A 129 7.48 5.81 10.69
N THR A 130 6.17 5.94 10.90
CA THR A 130 5.55 7.21 11.31
C THR A 130 6.01 7.61 12.70
N VAL A 131 6.01 6.70 13.67
CA VAL A 131 6.47 6.96 15.05
C VAL A 131 7.95 7.34 15.09
N ILE A 132 8.82 6.70 14.31
CA ILE A 132 10.23 7.07 14.18
C ILE A 132 10.35 8.45 13.54
N SER A 133 9.56 8.76 12.51
CA SER A 133 9.59 10.08 11.87
C SER A 133 9.11 11.20 12.81
N ASP A 134 8.09 10.94 13.63
CA ASP A 134 7.58 11.92 14.59
C ASP A 134 8.53 12.05 15.78
N ALA A 135 9.06 10.94 16.31
CA ALA A 135 10.12 10.96 17.31
C ALA A 135 11.38 11.67 16.81
N ALA A 136 11.77 11.49 15.53
CA ALA A 136 12.88 12.22 14.93
C ALA A 136 12.60 13.71 14.83
N LYS A 137 11.38 14.13 14.42
CA LYS A 137 10.96 15.54 14.43
C LYS A 137 10.97 16.13 15.84
N ASP A 138 10.51 15.38 16.84
CA ASP A 138 10.48 15.83 18.23
C ASP A 138 11.89 15.93 18.83
N ILE A 139 12.78 14.99 18.52
CA ILE A 139 14.20 15.05 18.89
C ILE A 139 14.89 16.24 18.20
N ILE A 140 14.62 16.48 16.92
CA ILE A 140 15.12 17.67 16.20
C ILE A 140 14.60 18.95 16.88
N ARG A 141 13.33 19.00 17.30
CA ARG A 141 12.78 20.13 18.06
C ARG A 141 13.44 20.32 19.43
N LEU A 142 13.79 19.23 20.11
CA LEU A 142 14.51 19.24 21.39
C LEU A 142 15.98 19.65 21.24
N ILE A 143 16.64 19.29 20.14
CA ILE A 143 18.05 19.62 19.86
C ILE A 143 18.20 21.03 19.30
N PHE A 144 17.32 21.44 18.38
CA PHE A 144 17.40 22.74 17.70
C PHE A 144 16.48 23.81 18.31
N GLY A 145 15.72 23.48 19.36
CA GLY A 145 15.08 24.46 20.24
C GLY A 145 14.23 25.52 19.51
N PHE A 146 13.26 25.12 18.69
CA PHE A 146 12.26 26.07 18.23
C PHE A 146 11.27 26.34 19.36
N HIS A 147 11.58 27.36 20.16
CA HIS A 147 10.60 28.04 21.00
C HIS A 147 9.47 28.54 20.09
N SER A 148 8.25 28.06 20.35
CA SER A 148 7.05 28.69 19.84
C SER A 148 6.99 30.11 20.40
N TYR A 149 7.23 31.11 19.56
CA TYR A 149 6.74 32.45 19.83
C TYR A 149 5.21 32.39 19.74
N HIS A 150 4.54 32.31 20.89
CA HIS A 150 3.17 32.79 20.99
C HIS A 150 3.22 34.30 20.79
N ALA A 151 2.81 34.76 19.61
CA ALA A 151 2.43 36.16 19.39
C ALA A 151 0.95 36.28 19.78
N SER A 152 0.69 37.24 20.67
CA SER A 152 -0.64 37.71 21.09
C SER A 152 -1.50 38.21 19.94
#